data_AF-A0A3Q3K7V7-F1
#
_entry.id   AF-A0A3Q3K7V7-F1
#
_cell.length_a   1.000
_cell.length_b   1.000
_cell.length_c   1.000
_cell.angle_alpha   90.00
_cell.angle_beta   90.00
_cell.angle_gamma   90.00
#
_symmetry.space_group_name_H-M   'P 1'
#
loop_
_entity.id
_entity.type
_entity.pdbx_description
1 polymer ?
#
loop_
_entity_poly.entity_id
_entity_poly.type
_entity_poly.pdbx_seq_one_letter_code
_entity_poly.pdbx_strand_id
1 'polypeptide(L)'
;MTLPVRYNVADVASLFFPLLPSIRVSYILTEPHHRKYKCGLSAPCPPKHLAFRLVSGAANVIGPKICVEDRMLLSSVKNNAGRGLNIALVNGVTGELLDTKAFDMWAGDVSDLLKFIRPLHEGTLVFVASFDDPATKLNDEARRLFEELGSTAVKELAFRDSWVFVGAKGIENKSPFEQRMKNSKSSNKYEGWPESLEMDGCIPLRPPLE
;
A
#
# COMPACT_ATOMS: atom_id res chain seq x y z
N MET A 1 14.59 34.64 18.74
CA MET A 1 13.87 34.28 17.49
C MET A 1 14.90 33.71 16.53
N THR A 2 14.96 32.38 16.42
CA THR A 2 15.93 31.66 15.59
C THR A 2 15.15 30.75 14.65
N LEU A 3 15.25 31.03 13.35
CA LEU A 3 14.68 30.22 12.26
C LEU A 3 15.47 28.92 12.09
N PRO A 4 14.84 27.78 11.72
CA PRO A 4 15.57 26.56 11.40
C PRO A 4 16.06 26.60 9.94
N VAL A 5 17.36 26.37 9.75
CA VAL A 5 17.99 26.16 8.43
C VAL A 5 17.58 24.78 7.91
N ARG A 6 16.99 24.74 6.72
CA ARG A 6 16.66 23.50 5.99
C ARG A 6 17.94 22.96 5.35
N TYR A 7 18.35 21.75 5.72
CA TYR A 7 19.41 21.03 5.01
C TYR A 7 18.82 20.35 3.77
N ASN A 8 19.34 20.69 2.59
CA ASN A 8 19.00 20.06 1.33
C ASN A 8 19.94 18.86 1.10
N VAL A 9 19.37 17.72 0.69
CA VAL A 9 20.08 16.43 0.54
C VAL A 9 21.04 16.42 -0.65
N ALA A 10 21.05 17.48 -1.47
CA ALA A 10 21.93 17.62 -2.63
C ALA A 10 23.41 17.91 -2.28
N ASP A 11 23.71 18.43 -1.07
CA ASP A 11 25.08 18.88 -0.74
C ASP A 11 25.98 17.79 -0.13
N VAL A 12 25.45 16.61 0.20
CA VAL A 12 26.26 15.54 0.82
C VAL A 12 26.99 14.66 -0.21
N ALA A 13 26.65 14.78 -1.49
CA ALA A 13 27.18 13.92 -2.55
C ALA A 13 28.56 14.35 -3.10
N SER A 14 29.09 15.51 -2.72
CA SER A 14 30.36 16.03 -3.25
C SER A 14 31.62 15.69 -2.43
N LEU A 15 31.52 14.94 -1.32
CA LEU A 15 32.66 14.75 -0.42
C LEU A 15 33.34 13.37 -0.46
N PHE A 16 32.91 12.44 -1.32
CA PHE A 16 33.51 11.09 -1.36
C PHE A 16 33.73 10.52 -2.77
N PHE A 17 34.39 11.24 -3.68
CA PHE A 17 34.96 10.60 -4.89
C PHE A 17 36.21 11.32 -5.39
N PRO A 18 37.43 10.83 -5.09
CA PRO A 18 38.57 11.04 -5.96
C PRO A 18 38.78 9.80 -6.86
N LEU A 19 38.85 10.07 -8.17
CA LEU A 19 39.65 9.37 -9.18
C LEU A 19 39.33 7.89 -9.50
N LEU A 20 38.40 7.66 -10.44
CA LEU A 20 38.49 6.53 -11.39
C LEU A 20 38.05 6.97 -12.81
N PRO A 21 38.65 6.40 -13.89
CA PRO A 21 38.51 6.94 -15.24
C PRO A 21 37.19 6.56 -15.94
N SER A 22 36.58 7.58 -16.55
CA SER A 22 35.56 7.62 -17.61
C SER A 22 34.93 6.28 -18.06
N ILE A 23 34.00 5.74 -17.28
CA ILE A 23 32.93 4.89 -17.81
C ILE A 23 31.77 5.84 -18.18
N ARG A 24 31.49 6.00 -19.48
CA ARG A 24 30.22 6.60 -19.92
C ARG A 24 29.10 5.61 -19.61
N VAL A 25 28.66 5.59 -18.36
CA VAL A 25 27.35 5.06 -18.02
C VAL A 25 26.36 6.07 -18.60
N SER A 26 25.72 5.70 -19.71
CA SER A 26 24.52 6.37 -20.16
C SER A 26 23.43 6.09 -19.11
N TYR A 27 23.43 6.89 -18.04
CA TYR A 27 22.26 7.02 -17.19
C TYR A 27 21.17 7.54 -18.12
N ILE A 28 20.26 6.66 -18.54
CA ILE A 28 18.94 7.09 -18.96
C ILE A 28 18.34 7.68 -17.68
N LEU A 29 18.58 8.97 -17.47
CA LEU A 29 17.74 9.80 -16.62
C LEU A 29 16.39 9.80 -17.33
N THR A 30 15.56 8.81 -17.03
CA THR A 30 14.14 8.93 -17.30
C THR A 30 13.72 10.24 -16.63
N GLU A 31 13.36 11.23 -17.45
CA GLU A 31 12.75 12.46 -16.96
C GLU A 31 11.68 12.08 -15.93
N PRO A 32 11.52 12.82 -14.82
CA PRO A 32 10.45 12.55 -13.91
C PRO A 32 9.18 12.73 -14.72
N HIS A 33 8.55 11.64 -15.15
CA HIS A 33 7.24 11.66 -15.78
C HIS A 33 6.39 12.52 -14.85
N HIS A 34 6.10 13.75 -15.29
CA HIS A 34 5.26 14.67 -14.54
C HIS A 34 4.03 13.85 -14.19
N ARG A 35 3.81 13.61 -12.89
CA ARG A 35 2.67 12.84 -12.40
C ARG A 35 1.44 13.61 -12.85
N LYS A 36 0.93 13.25 -14.02
CA LYS A 36 -0.03 14.07 -14.74
C LYS A 36 -1.40 14.01 -14.07
N TYR A 37 -1.67 12.91 -13.37
CA TYR A 37 -2.92 12.63 -12.69
C TYR A 37 -2.66 12.21 -11.23
N LYS A 38 -3.70 12.33 -10.40
CA LYS A 38 -3.67 12.04 -8.96
C LYS A 38 -3.02 10.68 -8.68
N CYS A 39 -2.20 10.59 -7.63
CA CYS A 39 -1.42 9.40 -7.28
C CYS A 39 -0.46 8.89 -8.37
N GLY A 40 -0.23 9.67 -9.43
CA GLY A 40 0.60 9.33 -10.58
C GLY A 40 -0.06 8.34 -11.57
N LEU A 41 -1.39 8.25 -11.59
CA LEU A 41 -2.12 7.43 -12.56
C LEU A 41 -1.74 7.79 -14.01
N SER A 42 -1.89 6.84 -14.93
CA SER A 42 -1.62 7.03 -16.37
C SER A 42 -2.72 7.85 -17.08
N ALA A 43 -3.94 7.85 -16.53
CA ALA A 43 -5.12 8.54 -17.04
C ALA A 43 -5.94 9.14 -15.88
N PRO A 44 -6.77 10.17 -16.12
CA PRO A 44 -7.63 10.72 -15.08
C PRO A 44 -8.79 9.77 -14.76
N CYS A 45 -9.24 9.76 -13.50
CA CYS A 45 -10.45 9.05 -13.14
C CYS A 45 -11.71 9.74 -13.68
N PRO A 46 -12.79 8.98 -13.98
CA PRO A 46 -14.09 9.55 -14.31
C PRO A 46 -14.64 10.43 -13.18
N PRO A 47 -15.62 11.30 -13.45
CA PRO A 47 -16.31 12.07 -12.41
C PRO A 47 -16.87 11.15 -11.31
N LYS A 48 -16.91 11.65 -10.07
CA LYS A 48 -17.39 10.91 -8.89
C LYS A 48 -16.64 9.60 -8.61
N HIS A 49 -15.34 9.56 -8.90
CA HIS A 49 -14.47 8.45 -8.54
C HIS A 49 -13.27 8.94 -7.72
N LEU A 50 -12.77 8.09 -6.82
CA LEU A 50 -11.53 8.28 -6.09
C LEU A 50 -10.38 7.58 -6.83
N ALA A 51 -9.33 8.32 -7.14
CA ALA A 51 -8.07 7.77 -7.63
C ALA A 51 -7.28 7.15 -6.48
N PHE A 52 -6.71 5.97 -6.69
CA PHE A 52 -5.82 5.34 -5.71
C PHE A 52 -4.63 4.66 -6.38
N ARG A 53 -3.55 4.49 -5.61
CA ARG A 53 -2.43 3.60 -5.94
C ARG A 53 -1.93 2.90 -4.69
N LEU A 54 -1.83 1.59 -4.76
CA LEU A 54 -1.25 0.71 -3.76
C LEU A 54 0.05 0.11 -4.27
N VAL A 55 1.04 0.07 -3.39
CA VAL A 55 2.28 -0.68 -3.61
C VAL A 55 2.55 -1.51 -2.36
N SER A 56 2.73 -2.82 -2.51
CA SER A 56 3.19 -3.66 -1.40
C SER A 56 4.63 -3.31 -1.01
N GLY A 57 5.14 -3.88 0.07
CA GLY A 57 6.55 -3.82 0.36
C GLY A 57 7.39 -4.66 -0.61
N ALA A 58 8.67 -4.30 -0.75
CA ALA A 58 9.67 -5.13 -1.39
C ALA A 58 10.53 -5.80 -0.32
N ALA A 59 10.36 -7.12 -0.17
CA ALA A 59 10.90 -7.89 0.92
C ALA A 59 10.62 -7.24 2.28
N ASN A 60 11.64 -7.09 3.12
CA ASN A 60 11.62 -6.39 4.41
C ASN A 60 12.36 -5.04 4.38
N VAL A 61 12.72 -4.53 3.19
CA VAL A 61 13.61 -3.37 3.03
C VAL A 61 12.84 -2.12 2.63
N ILE A 62 11.97 -2.23 1.63
CA ILE A 62 11.17 -1.10 1.13
C ILE A 62 9.74 -1.30 1.60
N GLY A 63 9.27 -0.45 2.50
CA GLY A 63 7.89 -0.49 2.98
C GLY A 63 6.85 -0.08 1.92
N PRO A 64 5.57 -0.44 2.17
CA PRO A 64 4.47 -0.25 1.23
C PRO A 64 4.07 1.22 1.10
N LYS A 65 3.23 1.51 0.09
CA LYS A 65 2.66 2.83 -0.15
C LYS A 65 1.17 2.74 -0.42
N ILE A 66 0.39 3.63 0.20
CA ILE A 66 -1.03 3.81 -0.04
C ILE A 66 -1.27 5.27 -0.36
N CYS A 67 -1.66 5.55 -1.61
CA CYS A 67 -2.07 6.87 -2.07
C CYS A 67 -3.55 6.84 -2.44
N VAL A 68 -4.31 7.84 -1.99
CA VAL A 68 -5.71 8.07 -2.37
C VAL A 68 -5.90 9.56 -2.61
N GLU A 69 -6.49 9.94 -3.75
CA GLU A 69 -6.74 11.35 -4.13
C GLU A 69 -5.49 12.26 -4.01
N ASP A 70 -4.35 11.74 -4.48
CA ASP A 70 -3.01 12.38 -4.40
C ASP A 70 -2.46 12.60 -2.98
N ARG A 71 -3.17 12.09 -1.97
CA ARG A 71 -2.72 12.10 -0.58
C ARG A 71 -2.02 10.79 -0.29
N MET A 72 -0.74 10.86 0.06
CA MET A 72 -0.03 9.71 0.61
C MET A 72 -0.53 9.44 2.02
N LEU A 73 -1.31 8.38 2.19
CA LEU A 73 -1.91 7.98 3.47
C LEU A 73 -0.94 7.15 4.29
N LEU A 74 -0.25 6.20 3.65
CA LEU A 74 0.70 5.30 4.29
C LEU A 74 1.98 5.18 3.48
N SER A 75 3.14 5.33 4.13
CA SER A 75 4.45 5.08 3.53
C SER A 75 5.58 5.05 4.57
N SER A 76 6.71 4.44 4.23
CA SER A 76 7.93 4.51 5.04
C SER A 76 8.38 5.95 5.32
N VAL A 77 8.21 6.87 4.35
CA VAL A 77 8.58 8.30 4.49
C VAL A 77 7.69 9.01 5.52
N LYS A 78 6.43 8.59 5.65
CA LYS A 78 5.50 9.09 6.67
C LYS A 78 5.70 8.43 8.04
N ASN A 79 6.63 7.48 8.15
CA ASN A 79 6.92 6.74 9.37
C ASN A 79 5.68 6.06 9.99
N ASN A 80 4.76 5.59 9.14
CA ASN A 80 3.53 4.90 9.56
C ASN A 80 3.33 3.54 8.85
N ALA A 81 4.39 3.00 8.25
CA ALA A 81 4.41 1.67 7.66
C ALA A 81 5.14 0.69 8.60
N GLY A 82 4.67 -0.55 8.66
CA GLY A 82 5.25 -1.61 9.48
C GLY A 82 5.11 -2.98 8.83
N ARG A 83 5.86 -3.98 9.32
CA ARG A 83 5.73 -5.37 8.87
C ARG A 83 4.27 -5.84 9.02
N GLY A 84 3.83 -6.70 8.13
CA GLY A 84 2.50 -7.29 8.12
C GLY A 84 1.52 -6.58 7.21
N LEU A 85 0.30 -6.35 7.71
CA LEU A 85 -0.78 -5.71 6.96
C LEU A 85 -0.81 -4.21 7.26
N ASN A 86 -0.66 -3.39 6.23
CA ASN A 86 -0.74 -1.94 6.33
C ASN A 86 -2.10 -1.52 5.77
N ILE A 87 -2.95 -0.94 6.62
CA ILE A 87 -4.35 -0.68 6.30
C ILE A 87 -4.65 0.81 6.40
N ALA A 88 -5.34 1.35 5.39
CA ALA A 88 -5.96 2.68 5.45
C ALA A 88 -7.47 2.56 5.26
N LEU A 89 -8.21 3.23 6.14
CA LEU A 89 -9.67 3.32 6.11
C LEU A 89 -10.06 4.68 5.53
N VAL A 90 -10.96 4.68 4.55
CA VAL A 90 -11.41 5.90 3.88
C VAL A 90 -12.93 5.90 3.80
N ASN A 91 -13.55 7.04 4.04
CA ASN A 91 -14.99 7.22 3.88
C ASN A 91 -15.36 7.11 2.39
N GLY A 92 -16.20 6.15 2.01
CA GLY A 92 -16.58 5.92 0.61
C GLY A 92 -17.52 6.96 0.00
N VAL A 93 -18.06 7.91 0.78
CA VAL A 93 -18.87 9.04 0.30
C VAL A 93 -18.00 10.28 0.12
N THR A 94 -17.17 10.63 1.11
CA THR A 94 -16.38 11.87 1.09
C THR A 94 -14.96 11.70 0.54
N GLY A 95 -14.43 10.48 0.52
CA GLY A 95 -13.02 10.21 0.21
C GLY A 95 -12.05 10.62 1.32
N GLU A 96 -12.55 10.97 2.50
CA GLU A 96 -11.70 11.38 3.62
C GLU A 96 -11.09 10.20 4.36
N LEU A 97 -9.84 10.36 4.79
CA LEU A 97 -9.15 9.39 5.63
C LEU A 97 -9.84 9.31 6.99
N LEU A 98 -10.18 8.09 7.40
CA LEU A 98 -10.70 7.78 8.73
C LEU A 98 -9.58 7.36 9.69
N ASP A 99 -8.74 6.40 9.27
CA ASP A 99 -7.61 5.92 10.08
C ASP A 99 -6.57 5.19 9.24
N THR A 100 -5.33 5.08 9.72
CA THR A 100 -4.27 4.25 9.15
C THR A 100 -3.54 3.46 10.24
N LYS A 101 -3.33 2.17 10.03
CA LYS A 101 -2.61 1.34 11.00
C LYS A 101 -1.88 0.18 10.33
N ALA A 102 -0.74 -0.21 10.90
CA ALA A 102 0.00 -1.41 10.53
C ALA A 102 -0.19 -2.51 11.59
N PHE A 103 -0.36 -3.75 11.15
CA PHE A 103 -0.57 -4.92 12.01
C PHE A 103 0.49 -5.97 11.69
N ASP A 104 1.38 -6.26 12.65
CA ASP A 104 2.45 -7.23 12.49
C ASP A 104 1.89 -8.66 12.48
N MET A 105 1.76 -9.24 11.28
CA MET A 105 1.25 -10.59 11.08
C MET A 105 2.34 -11.67 11.20
N TRP A 106 3.55 -11.32 11.62
CA TRP A 106 4.62 -12.28 11.94
C TRP A 106 4.76 -12.48 13.45
N ALA A 107 4.93 -11.38 14.19
CA ALA A 107 5.21 -11.43 15.64
C ALA A 107 4.12 -10.76 16.50
N GLY A 108 3.17 -10.05 15.91
CA GLY A 108 2.11 -9.34 16.63
C GLY A 108 0.93 -10.23 17.04
N ASP A 109 -0.07 -9.57 17.64
CA ASP A 109 -1.34 -10.18 18.03
C ASP A 109 -2.42 -9.84 16.99
N VAL A 110 -3.04 -10.87 16.42
CA VAL A 110 -4.15 -10.74 15.47
C VAL A 110 -5.38 -10.07 16.10
N SER A 111 -5.52 -10.09 17.43
CA SER A 111 -6.65 -9.44 18.12
C SER A 111 -6.74 -7.94 17.85
N ASP A 112 -5.60 -7.27 17.62
CA ASP A 112 -5.56 -5.84 17.30
C ASP A 112 -6.15 -5.54 15.92
N LEU A 113 -5.89 -6.42 14.94
CA LEU A 113 -6.49 -6.35 13.61
C LEU A 113 -8.01 -6.55 13.68
N LEU A 114 -8.45 -7.55 14.46
CA LEU A 114 -9.89 -7.84 14.62
C LEU A 114 -10.63 -6.66 15.27
N LYS A 115 -10.06 -6.05 16.32
CA LYS A 115 -10.63 -4.86 16.96
C LYS A 115 -10.69 -3.66 16.02
N PHE A 116 -9.80 -3.58 15.03
CA PHE A 116 -9.77 -2.51 14.04
C PHE A 116 -10.80 -2.70 12.92
N ILE A 117 -11.03 -3.94 12.46
CA ILE A 117 -11.92 -4.23 11.32
C ILE A 117 -13.38 -4.46 11.74
N ARG A 118 -13.65 -5.01 12.92
CA ARG A 118 -15.03 -5.28 13.38
C ARG A 118 -15.94 -4.03 13.45
N PRO A 119 -15.49 -2.85 13.94
CA PRO A 119 -16.37 -1.69 14.10
C PRO A 119 -16.56 -0.87 12.80
N LEU A 120 -16.11 -1.35 11.64
CA LEU A 120 -16.26 -0.61 10.39
C LEU A 120 -17.74 -0.41 10.04
N HIS A 121 -18.09 0.83 9.73
CA HIS A 121 -19.41 1.19 9.22
C HIS A 121 -19.52 0.87 7.72
N GLU A 122 -20.72 0.55 7.25
CA GLU A 122 -20.98 0.35 5.83
C GLU A 122 -20.53 1.55 4.99
N GLY A 123 -20.00 1.27 3.81
CA GLY A 123 -19.42 2.29 2.93
C GLY A 123 -18.00 2.71 3.28
N THR A 124 -17.39 2.16 4.35
CA THR A 124 -15.96 2.34 4.59
C THR A 124 -15.14 1.55 3.56
N LEU A 125 -14.26 2.23 2.84
CA LEU A 125 -13.26 1.64 1.96
C LEU A 125 -12.05 1.19 2.78
N VAL A 126 -11.54 0.00 2.49
CA VAL A 126 -10.42 -0.64 3.19
C VAL A 126 -9.29 -0.91 2.22
N PHE A 127 -8.24 -0.10 2.28
CA PHE A 127 -7.03 -0.26 1.46
C PHE A 127 -5.99 -1.06 2.24
N VAL A 128 -5.44 -2.10 1.63
CA VAL A 128 -4.47 -3.00 2.27
C VAL A 128 -3.24 -3.18 1.38
N ALA A 129 -2.07 -3.05 1.98
CA ALA A 129 -0.79 -3.38 1.35
C ALA A 129 0.07 -4.23 2.32
N SER A 130 0.56 -5.38 1.86
CA SER A 130 1.43 -6.23 2.66
C SER A 130 2.86 -5.67 2.75
N PHE A 131 3.58 -6.01 3.82
CA PHE A 131 5.02 -5.78 3.96
C PHE A 131 5.69 -6.95 4.69
N ASP A 132 6.75 -7.51 4.11
CA ASP A 132 7.49 -8.67 4.62
C ASP A 132 6.63 -9.95 4.74
N ASP A 133 5.80 -10.08 5.78
CA ASP A 133 4.92 -11.25 5.96
C ASP A 133 3.51 -10.85 6.41
N PRO A 134 2.47 -11.02 5.57
CA PRO A 134 1.10 -10.68 5.91
C PRO A 134 0.31 -11.81 6.57
N ALA A 135 0.84 -13.02 6.72
CA ALA A 135 -0.01 -14.20 6.87
C ALA A 135 0.21 -15.08 8.10
N THR A 136 1.40 -15.09 8.72
CA THR A 136 1.73 -16.10 9.75
C THR A 136 0.77 -16.10 10.95
N LYS A 137 0.26 -14.93 11.34
CA LYS A 137 -0.71 -14.76 12.44
C LYS A 137 -2.17 -14.63 11.98
N LEU A 138 -2.45 -14.64 10.67
CA LEU A 138 -3.83 -14.57 10.16
C LEU A 138 -4.59 -15.84 10.50
N ASN A 139 -5.63 -15.70 11.31
CA ASN A 139 -6.55 -16.76 11.68
C ASN A 139 -7.82 -16.76 10.80
N ASP A 140 -8.65 -17.79 10.95
CA ASP A 140 -9.87 -17.97 10.17
C ASP A 140 -10.84 -16.80 10.33
N GLU A 141 -10.91 -16.19 11.51
CA GLU A 141 -11.78 -15.04 11.74
C GLU A 141 -11.32 -13.82 10.95
N ALA A 142 -10.03 -13.48 11.00
CA ALA A 142 -9.48 -12.36 10.23
C ALA A 142 -9.66 -12.58 8.73
N ARG A 143 -9.48 -13.83 8.25
CA ARG A 143 -9.73 -14.20 6.85
C ARG A 143 -11.18 -13.98 6.46
N ARG A 144 -12.13 -14.44 7.27
CA ARG A 144 -13.58 -14.22 7.04
C ARG A 144 -13.95 -12.75 6.98
N LEU A 145 -13.39 -11.91 7.86
CA LEU A 145 -13.64 -10.46 7.80
C LEU A 145 -13.15 -9.85 6.49
N PHE A 146 -11.99 -10.26 5.95
CA PHE A 146 -11.54 -9.79 4.65
C PHE A 146 -12.37 -10.37 3.49
N GLU A 147 -12.89 -11.59 3.60
CA GLU A 147 -13.85 -12.12 2.63
C GLU A 147 -15.14 -11.27 2.59
N GLU A 148 -15.67 -10.89 3.75
CA GLU A 148 -16.83 -9.97 3.86
C GLU A 148 -16.55 -8.58 3.28
N LEU A 149 -15.27 -8.17 3.22
CA LEU A 149 -14.84 -6.93 2.56
C LEU A 149 -14.62 -7.11 1.05
N GLY A 150 -14.81 -8.32 0.52
CA GLY A 150 -14.73 -8.64 -0.91
C GLY A 150 -13.44 -9.33 -1.35
N SER A 151 -12.55 -9.74 -0.44
CA SER A 151 -11.33 -10.46 -0.79
C SER A 151 -11.60 -11.92 -1.17
N THR A 152 -10.91 -12.39 -2.19
CA THR A 152 -10.86 -13.80 -2.58
C THR A 152 -9.53 -14.44 -2.25
N ALA A 153 -8.44 -13.68 -2.37
CA ALA A 153 -7.09 -14.18 -2.17
C ALA A 153 -6.75 -14.44 -0.70
N VAL A 154 -7.44 -13.77 0.24
CA VAL A 154 -7.16 -13.90 1.68
C VAL A 154 -7.35 -15.33 2.20
N LYS A 155 -8.15 -16.17 1.55
CA LYS A 155 -8.34 -17.59 1.93
C LYS A 155 -7.03 -18.36 1.91
N GLU A 156 -6.21 -18.08 0.91
CA GLU A 156 -4.99 -18.83 0.63
C GLU A 156 -3.73 -18.01 0.92
N LEU A 157 -3.87 -16.77 1.39
CA LEU A 157 -2.74 -15.89 1.69
C LEU A 157 -1.79 -16.57 2.68
N ALA A 158 -0.54 -16.69 2.27
CA ALA A 158 0.48 -17.50 2.93
C ALA A 158 1.74 -16.68 3.26
N PHE A 159 2.67 -17.32 3.96
CA PHE A 159 3.90 -16.71 4.46
C PHE A 159 4.67 -15.95 3.36
N ARG A 160 4.84 -14.65 3.58
CA ARG A 160 5.51 -13.68 2.68
C ARG A 160 4.90 -13.51 1.29
N ASP A 161 3.66 -13.91 1.08
CA ASP A 161 2.98 -13.51 -0.15
C ASP A 161 2.92 -11.97 -0.23
N SER A 162 3.17 -11.41 -1.42
CA SER A 162 2.83 -10.00 -1.67
C SER A 162 1.32 -9.91 -1.92
N TRP A 163 0.65 -8.96 -1.29
CA TRP A 163 -0.79 -8.77 -1.43
C TRP A 163 -1.15 -7.29 -1.36
N VAL A 164 -1.96 -6.86 -2.31
CA VAL A 164 -2.61 -5.55 -2.32
C VAL A 164 -4.10 -5.75 -2.56
N PHE A 165 -4.93 -5.03 -1.82
CA PHE A 165 -6.37 -5.21 -1.83
C PHE A 165 -7.07 -3.90 -1.51
N VAL A 166 -8.17 -3.63 -2.22
CA VAL A 166 -9.14 -2.61 -1.82
C VAL A 166 -10.49 -3.28 -1.66
N GLY A 167 -11.04 -3.24 -0.45
CA GLY A 167 -12.38 -3.73 -0.13
C GLY A 167 -13.32 -2.62 0.30
N ALA A 168 -14.56 -2.99 0.59
CA ALA A 168 -15.52 -2.09 1.21
C ALA A 168 -16.43 -2.85 2.18
N LYS A 169 -16.78 -2.22 3.31
CA LYS A 169 -17.79 -2.79 4.21
C LYS A 169 -19.18 -2.65 3.58
N GLY A 170 -19.90 -3.76 3.47
CA GLY A 170 -21.21 -3.84 2.81
C GLY A 170 -21.12 -4.05 1.29
N ILE A 171 -19.98 -4.51 0.77
CA ILE A 171 -19.88 -4.93 -0.63
C ILE A 171 -20.66 -6.24 -0.84
N GLU A 172 -21.49 -6.30 -1.88
CA GLU A 172 -22.25 -7.52 -2.21
C GLU A 172 -21.43 -8.51 -3.04
N ASN A 173 -20.49 -7.99 -3.83
CA ASN A 173 -19.68 -8.76 -4.77
C ASN A 173 -18.21 -8.77 -4.37
N LYS A 174 -17.43 -9.62 -5.04
CA LYS A 174 -15.97 -9.62 -4.93
C LYS A 174 -15.41 -8.28 -5.39
N SER A 175 -14.35 -7.81 -4.72
CA SER A 175 -13.67 -6.60 -5.16
C SER A 175 -12.94 -6.84 -6.48
N PRO A 176 -13.04 -5.91 -7.45
CA PRO A 176 -12.19 -5.95 -8.66
C PRO A 176 -10.75 -5.52 -8.39
N PHE A 177 -10.45 -5.00 -7.19
CA PHE A 177 -9.15 -4.44 -6.82
C PHE A 177 -8.43 -5.37 -5.85
N GLU A 178 -7.89 -6.46 -6.38
CA GLU A 178 -7.11 -7.42 -5.60
C GLU A 178 -5.99 -8.03 -6.45
N GLN A 179 -4.76 -8.07 -5.92
CA GLN A 179 -3.64 -8.81 -6.51
C GLN A 179 -2.85 -9.53 -5.43
N ARG A 180 -2.38 -10.74 -5.75
CA ARG A 180 -1.53 -11.56 -4.89
C ARG A 180 -0.38 -12.15 -5.71
N MET A 181 0.83 -12.12 -5.15
CA MET A 181 1.98 -12.84 -5.67
C MET A 181 2.43 -13.85 -4.62
N LYS A 182 2.37 -15.14 -4.98
CA LYS A 182 2.71 -16.21 -4.07
C LYS A 182 4.23 -16.27 -3.86
N ASN A 183 4.64 -16.42 -2.60
CA ASN A 183 6.01 -16.75 -2.25
C ASN A 183 6.36 -18.16 -2.75
N SER A 184 7.34 -18.26 -3.65
CA SER A 184 7.85 -19.52 -4.16
C SER A 184 9.33 -19.44 -4.48
N LYS A 185 10.10 -20.43 -4.00
CA LYS A 185 11.55 -20.50 -4.22
C LYS A 185 11.93 -20.45 -5.71
N SER A 186 11.06 -20.92 -6.61
CA SER A 186 11.34 -20.97 -8.05
C SER A 186 11.02 -19.68 -8.81
N SER A 187 10.20 -18.78 -8.26
CA SER A 187 9.72 -17.58 -8.97
C SER A 187 9.95 -16.27 -8.22
N ASN A 188 10.51 -16.34 -7.01
CA ASN A 188 10.78 -15.16 -6.20
C ASN A 188 11.80 -14.24 -6.88
N LYS A 189 11.49 -12.95 -6.91
CA LYS A 189 12.39 -11.89 -7.39
C LYS A 189 13.49 -11.56 -6.38
N TYR A 190 13.19 -11.69 -5.09
CA TYR A 190 14.14 -11.47 -3.99
C TYR A 190 14.45 -12.79 -3.29
N GLU A 191 15.54 -12.84 -2.53
CA GLU A 191 15.94 -14.05 -1.80
C GLU A 191 14.93 -14.40 -0.70
N GLY A 192 13.91 -15.21 -1.03
CA GLY A 192 12.87 -15.64 -0.09
C GLY A 192 11.67 -14.70 0.01
N TRP A 193 11.52 -13.73 -0.91
CA TRP A 193 10.30 -12.92 -1.06
C TRP A 193 9.91 -12.76 -2.54
N PRO A 194 8.61 -12.77 -2.85
CA PRO A 194 8.11 -12.47 -4.19
C PRO A 194 8.32 -11.00 -4.58
N GLU A 195 8.06 -10.69 -5.85
CA GLU A 195 8.07 -9.32 -6.34
C GLU A 195 7.04 -8.43 -5.61
N SER A 196 7.35 -7.14 -5.50
CA SER A 196 6.42 -6.13 -5.00
C SER A 196 5.28 -5.92 -6.01
N LEU A 197 4.05 -5.85 -5.52
CA LEU A 197 2.88 -5.57 -6.34
C LEU A 197 2.60 -4.08 -6.39
N GLU A 198 2.10 -3.62 -7.53
CA GLU A 198 1.52 -2.29 -7.71
C GLU A 198 0.13 -2.42 -8.34
N MET A 199 -0.84 -1.70 -7.80
CA MET A 199 -2.20 -1.66 -8.30
C MET A 199 -2.73 -0.24 -8.15
N ASP A 200 -3.23 0.31 -9.24
CA ASP A 200 -3.91 1.61 -9.24
C ASP A 200 -5.27 1.51 -9.93
N GLY A 201 -6.12 2.51 -9.68
CA GLY A 201 -7.45 2.52 -10.25
C GLY A 201 -8.32 3.65 -9.73
N CYS A 202 -9.60 3.55 -10.09
CA CYS A 202 -10.63 4.53 -9.79
C CYS A 202 -11.81 3.84 -9.11
N ILE A 203 -12.15 4.23 -7.88
CA ILE A 203 -13.26 3.65 -7.11
C ILE A 203 -14.47 4.57 -7.21
N PRO A 204 -15.65 4.10 -7.65
CA PRO A 204 -16.86 4.91 -7.65
C PRO A 204 -17.21 5.37 -6.24
N LEU A 205 -17.50 6.67 -6.08
CA LEU A 205 -18.01 7.20 -4.81
C LEU A 205 -19.43 6.70 -4.55
N ARG A 206 -19.71 6.34 -3.30
CA ARG A 206 -21.07 6.01 -2.86
C ARG A 206 -21.89 7.31 -2.84
N PRO A 207 -23.14 7.32 -3.35
CA PRO A 207 -24.03 8.44 -3.15
C PRO A 207 -24.28 8.64 -1.64
N PRO A 208 -24.42 9.89 -1.16
CA PRO A 208 -24.91 10.14 0.20
C PRO A 208 -26.25 9.41 0.41
N LEU A 209 -26.46 8.84 1.60
CA LEU A 209 -27.78 8.34 1.99
C LEU A 209 -28.70 9.57 2.10
N GLU A 210 -29.80 9.58 1.34
CA GLU A 210 -30.89 10.56 1.47
C GLU A 210 -31.69 10.32 2.76
#